data_AF-A0A3N0YVN4-F1
#
_entry.id   AF-A0A3N0YVN4-F1
#
_cell.length_a   1.000
_cell.length_b   1.000
_cell.length_c   1.000
_cell.angle_alpha   90.00
_cell.angle_beta   90.00
_cell.angle_gamma   90.00
#
_symmetry.space_group_name_H-M   'P 1'
#
loop_
_entity.id
_entity.type
_entity.pdbx_description
1 polymer ?
#
loop_
_entity_poly.entity_id
_entity_poly.type
_entity_poly.pdbx_seq_one_letter_code
_entity_poly.pdbx_strand_id
1 'polypeptide(L)'
;MTGTAVVLMSLVFILSVGAEDKSRLYRRPACGGLSVNQACPLNYSPVCGNDGITYVNECTLCVQRILLSVNFGGLIEHRTLLSLKFSTSSVMAKSKFEYVRNFELDDTCLRNCYIVVRLDGRNFHKFSDQHNFIKPNDDRALGLMSRSARSVMEELEDITIAYGQSDEFSFVFKRSTTWFKRRASKLMTHVASQFSSSFVFYWKEYFGEQPLQYPPSFDGRVTETATKQIKRPDEEETEVTVTRTRKKVTSHSCDIIGDQFWEEHADILESDQC
;
A
#
# COMPACT_ATOMS: atom_id res chain seq x y z
N MET A 1 -13.92 -62.81 10.62
CA MET A 1 -12.67 -62.39 11.31
C MET A 1 -11.72 -61.62 10.39
N THR A 2 -12.22 -60.86 9.40
CA THR A 2 -11.39 -60.16 8.40
C THR A 2 -11.55 -58.63 8.44
N GLY A 3 -12.61 -58.11 9.08
CA GLY A 3 -12.89 -56.67 9.13
C GLY A 3 -12.10 -55.89 10.19
N THR A 4 -11.81 -56.49 11.35
CA THR A 4 -11.06 -55.82 12.43
C THR A 4 -9.59 -55.62 12.10
N ALA A 5 -8.99 -56.55 11.34
CA ALA A 5 -7.59 -56.45 10.90
C ALA A 5 -7.38 -55.34 9.86
N VAL A 6 -8.35 -55.09 8.98
CA VAL A 6 -8.26 -54.02 7.96
C VAL A 6 -8.37 -52.64 8.62
N VAL A 7 -9.29 -52.46 9.58
CA VAL A 7 -9.44 -51.19 10.31
C VAL A 7 -8.20 -50.87 11.14
N LEU A 8 -7.57 -51.88 11.77
CA LEU A 8 -6.30 -51.70 12.49
C LEU A 8 -5.14 -51.34 11.55
N MET A 9 -5.05 -51.97 10.36
CA MET A 9 -4.02 -51.63 9.37
C MET A 9 -4.22 -50.23 8.77
N SER A 10 -5.47 -49.78 8.57
CA SER A 10 -5.78 -48.42 8.14
C SER A 10 -5.48 -47.36 9.22
N LEU A 11 -5.77 -47.67 10.49
CA LEU A 11 -5.43 -46.79 11.63
C LEU A 11 -3.91 -46.68 11.86
N VAL A 12 -3.16 -47.77 11.64
CA VAL A 12 -1.69 -47.77 11.72
C VAL A 12 -1.07 -46.97 10.56
N PHE A 13 -1.66 -47.01 9.36
CA PHE A 13 -1.23 -46.16 8.23
C PHE A 13 -1.54 -44.67 8.46
N ILE A 14 -2.66 -44.34 9.13
CA ILE A 14 -2.98 -42.95 9.50
C ILE A 14 -2.06 -42.43 10.61
N LEU A 15 -1.61 -43.28 11.53
CA LEU A 15 -0.68 -42.91 12.61
C LEU A 15 0.80 -42.82 12.17
N SER A 16 1.16 -43.32 10.99
CA SER A 16 2.55 -43.31 10.48
C SER A 16 2.85 -42.19 9.48
N VAL A 17 1.85 -41.41 9.05
CA VAL A 17 2.03 -40.18 8.24
C VAL A 17 2.29 -38.93 9.13
N GLY A 18 2.41 -39.11 10.45
CA GLY A 18 2.44 -38.02 11.43
C GLY A 18 3.75 -37.80 12.18
N ALA A 19 4.90 -38.29 11.70
CA ALA A 19 6.19 -38.03 12.32
C ALA A 19 7.23 -37.62 11.27
N GLU A 20 7.01 -36.48 10.60
CA GLU A 20 8.14 -35.72 10.11
C GLU A 20 8.94 -35.24 11.31
N ASP A 21 10.13 -35.80 11.44
CA ASP A 21 11.14 -35.44 12.42
C ASP A 21 11.55 -33.98 12.18
N LYS A 22 10.81 -33.03 12.78
CA LYS A 22 11.07 -31.56 12.78
C LYS A 22 12.40 -31.19 13.44
N SER A 23 13.19 -32.18 13.85
CA SER A 23 14.54 -32.03 14.36
C SER A 23 15.52 -31.41 13.36
N ARG A 24 15.18 -31.33 12.06
CA ARG A 24 16.02 -30.70 11.03
C ARG A 24 15.80 -29.19 10.79
N LEU A 25 14.79 -28.56 11.38
CA LEU A 25 14.53 -27.12 11.13
C LEU A 25 15.32 -26.17 12.06
N TYR A 26 15.95 -26.70 13.11
CA TYR A 26 16.74 -25.92 14.05
C TYR A 26 18.23 -26.15 13.81
N ARG A 27 18.86 -25.24 13.07
CA ARG A 27 20.33 -25.17 12.99
C ARG A 27 20.85 -24.65 14.33
N ARG A 28 21.78 -25.36 14.97
CA ARG A 28 22.48 -24.82 16.14
C ARG A 28 23.35 -23.64 15.68
N PRO A 29 23.21 -22.45 16.28
CA PRO A 29 24.06 -21.32 15.93
C PRO A 29 25.50 -21.59 16.36
N ALA A 30 26.46 -21.21 15.54
CA ALA A 30 27.88 -21.45 15.76
C ALA A 30 28.46 -20.36 16.70
N CYS A 31 28.13 -20.41 17.98
CA CYS A 31 28.58 -19.43 18.98
C CYS A 31 30.03 -19.65 19.48
N GLY A 32 30.85 -20.41 18.76
CA GLY A 32 32.20 -20.77 19.20
C GLY A 32 33.12 -19.55 19.30
N GLY A 33 33.58 -19.23 20.52
CA GLY A 33 34.60 -18.19 20.76
C GLY A 33 34.06 -16.78 21.04
N LEU A 34 32.74 -16.59 21.16
CA LEU A 34 32.18 -15.29 21.52
C LEU A 34 32.27 -15.02 23.03
N SER A 35 32.75 -13.83 23.38
CA SER A 35 32.72 -13.31 24.76
C SER A 35 31.68 -12.21 24.91
N VAL A 36 31.16 -12.02 26.13
CA VAL A 36 30.12 -11.01 26.44
C VAL A 36 30.53 -9.58 26.05
N ASN A 37 31.83 -9.33 25.91
CA ASN A 37 32.40 -8.02 25.64
C ASN A 37 32.71 -7.77 24.15
N GLN A 38 32.32 -8.67 23.24
CA GLN A 38 32.50 -8.45 21.80
C GLN A 38 31.34 -7.64 21.22
N ALA A 39 31.69 -6.56 20.51
CA ALA A 39 30.73 -5.82 19.70
C ALA A 39 30.33 -6.67 18.48
N CYS A 40 29.03 -6.92 18.31
CA CYS A 40 28.53 -7.59 17.12
C CYS A 40 28.50 -6.66 15.91
N PRO A 41 28.81 -7.15 14.69
CA PRO A 41 28.60 -6.38 13.47
C PRO A 41 27.13 -5.94 13.35
N LEU A 42 26.88 -4.76 12.78
CA LEU A 42 25.52 -4.24 12.56
C LEU A 42 24.86 -4.75 11.26
N ASN A 43 25.42 -5.81 10.65
CA ASN A 43 24.87 -6.41 9.45
C ASN A 43 23.50 -7.06 9.73
N TYR A 44 22.51 -6.77 8.89
CA TYR A 44 21.15 -7.28 8.99
C TYR A 44 21.00 -8.62 8.24
N SER A 45 21.04 -9.72 9.00
CA SER A 45 20.80 -11.08 8.51
C SER A 45 19.94 -11.82 9.54
N PRO A 46 18.61 -11.59 9.53
CA PRO A 46 17.76 -11.86 10.67
C PRO A 46 17.62 -13.36 10.96
N VAL A 47 17.74 -13.73 12.23
CA VAL A 47 17.59 -15.12 12.70
C VAL A 47 16.51 -15.21 13.78
N CYS A 48 15.66 -16.23 13.71
CA CYS A 48 14.60 -16.44 14.69
C CYS A 48 15.12 -17.33 15.83
N GLY A 49 15.04 -16.83 17.06
CA GLY A 49 15.36 -17.56 18.27
C GLY A 49 14.26 -18.54 18.68
N ASN A 50 14.62 -19.49 19.53
CA ASN A 50 13.68 -20.42 20.14
C ASN A 50 12.76 -19.77 21.20
N ASP A 51 13.06 -18.53 21.58
CA ASP A 51 12.28 -17.64 22.43
C ASP A 51 11.21 -16.86 21.64
N GLY A 52 11.10 -17.09 20.32
CA GLY A 52 10.17 -16.38 19.44
C GLY A 52 10.61 -14.96 19.11
N ILE A 53 11.84 -14.55 19.48
CA ILE A 53 12.40 -13.24 19.20
C ILE A 53 13.25 -13.33 17.92
N THR A 54 13.09 -12.36 17.02
CA THR A 54 13.95 -12.23 15.84
C THR A 54 15.14 -11.34 16.16
N TYR A 55 16.34 -11.87 15.95
CA TYR A 55 17.61 -11.20 16.21
C TYR A 55 18.17 -10.63 14.91
N VAL A 56 18.89 -9.50 15.01
CA VAL A 56 19.46 -8.77 13.86
C VAL A 56 20.41 -9.64 13.06
N ASN A 57 21.22 -10.44 13.76
CA ASN A 57 22.10 -11.45 13.19
C ASN A 57 22.46 -12.54 14.22
N GLU A 58 23.12 -13.60 13.74
CA GLU A 58 23.53 -14.74 14.56
C GLU A 58 24.43 -14.34 15.75
N CYS A 59 25.27 -13.31 15.61
CA CYS A 59 26.11 -12.80 16.70
C CYS A 59 25.25 -12.24 17.85
N THR A 60 24.26 -11.40 17.54
CA THR A 60 23.35 -10.84 18.56
C THR A 60 22.55 -11.91 19.30
N LEU A 61 22.14 -12.98 18.58
CA LEU A 61 21.48 -14.14 19.18
C LEU A 61 22.44 -14.90 20.12
N CYS A 62 23.69 -15.12 19.71
CA CYS A 62 24.70 -15.79 20.53
C CYS A 62 25.06 -15.01 21.80
N VAL A 63 25.26 -13.68 21.70
CA VAL A 63 25.55 -12.83 22.87
C VAL A 63 24.39 -12.86 23.86
N GLN A 64 23.15 -12.74 23.39
CA GLN A 64 21.97 -12.82 24.26
C GLN A 64 21.89 -14.18 24.98
N ARG A 65 22.15 -15.28 24.25
CA ARG A 65 22.20 -16.62 24.84
C ARG A 65 23.28 -16.75 25.92
N ILE A 66 24.48 -16.20 25.68
CA ILE A 66 25.58 -16.23 26.65
C ILE A 66 25.22 -15.40 27.89
N LEU A 67 24.67 -14.19 27.72
CA LEU A 67 24.21 -13.33 28.81
C LEU A 67 23.16 -14.03 29.70
N LEU A 68 22.24 -14.79 29.11
CA LEU A 68 21.26 -15.58 29.85
C LEU A 68 21.91 -16.74 30.62
N SER A 69 22.96 -17.37 30.07
CA SER A 69 23.69 -18.46 30.74
C SER A 69 24.57 -18.00 31.90
N VAL A 70 25.13 -16.79 31.85
CA VAL A 70 25.93 -16.21 32.94
C VAL A 70 25.07 -15.86 34.15
N ASN A 71 23.81 -15.47 33.95
CA ASN A 71 22.88 -15.11 35.03
C ASN A 71 22.42 -16.30 35.90
N PHE A 72 22.48 -17.54 35.42
CA PHE A 72 22.11 -18.72 36.20
C PHE A 72 23.27 -19.37 36.96
N GLY A 73 24.52 -18.96 36.71
CA GLY A 73 25.71 -19.52 37.35
C GLY A 73 26.06 -18.95 38.73
N GLY A 74 25.21 -18.08 39.31
CA GLY A 74 25.56 -17.28 40.49
C GLY A 74 24.45 -17.08 41.53
N LEU A 75 23.49 -18.02 41.66
CA LEU A 75 22.42 -17.92 42.67
C LEU A 75 22.48 -19.08 43.66
N ILE A 76 23.44 -19.01 44.60
CA ILE A 76 23.18 -19.47 45.96
C ILE A 76 23.41 -18.27 46.89
N GLU A 77 22.33 -17.96 47.60
CA GLU A 77 22.19 -17.11 48.78
C GLU A 77 21.90 -15.60 48.66
N HIS A 78 20.85 -15.26 49.43
CA HIS A 78 20.42 -13.95 49.90
C HIS A 78 19.61 -13.03 48.98
N ARG A 79 18.37 -13.48 48.75
CA ARG A 79 17.13 -12.80 49.16
C ARG A 79 17.29 -11.35 49.66
N THR A 80 17.41 -10.38 48.76
CA THR A 80 17.02 -8.99 49.05
C THR A 80 16.40 -8.35 47.82
N LEU A 81 15.21 -7.81 48.03
CA LEU A 81 14.38 -7.09 47.08
C LEU A 81 15.17 -5.92 46.47
N LEU A 82 15.55 -6.04 45.20
CA LEU A 82 15.65 -4.87 44.34
C LEU A 82 14.64 -5.06 43.21
N SER A 83 13.47 -4.45 43.39
CA SER A 83 12.52 -4.19 42.32
C SER A 83 13.20 -3.22 41.33
N LEU A 84 14.06 -3.75 40.47
CA LEU A 84 14.31 -3.12 39.19
C LEU A 84 13.04 -3.34 38.39
N LYS A 85 12.16 -2.34 38.45
CA LYS A 85 11.14 -2.13 37.42
C LYS A 85 11.88 -1.95 36.09
N PHE A 86 12.25 -3.06 35.46
CA PHE A 86 12.58 -3.06 34.06
C PHE A 86 11.24 -2.82 33.37
N SER A 87 10.92 -1.55 33.15
CA SER A 87 9.91 -1.16 32.18
C SER A 87 10.42 -1.70 30.85
N THR A 88 9.99 -2.90 30.50
CA THR A 88 10.04 -3.37 29.12
C THR A 88 9.15 -2.43 28.34
N SER A 89 9.68 -1.28 27.91
CA SER A 89 9.14 -0.64 26.73
C SER A 89 9.36 -1.65 25.62
N SER A 90 8.32 -2.44 25.36
CA SER A 90 8.22 -3.16 24.10
C SER A 90 8.30 -2.08 23.04
N VAL A 91 9.50 -1.85 22.49
CA VAL A 91 9.66 -0.99 21.33
C VAL A 91 8.94 -1.74 20.22
N MET A 92 7.70 -1.35 19.95
CA MET A 92 6.90 -1.93 18.89
C MET A 92 7.71 -1.92 17.61
N ALA A 93 7.86 -3.10 16.98
CA ALA A 93 8.48 -3.19 15.67
C ALA A 93 7.73 -2.22 14.71
N LYS A 94 8.51 -1.45 13.93
CA LYS A 94 8.11 -0.36 13.00
C LYS A 94 8.00 1.07 13.56
N SER A 95 8.27 1.33 14.84
CA SER A 95 8.26 2.72 15.37
C SER A 95 9.46 3.58 14.93
N LYS A 96 10.63 2.99 14.66
CA LYS A 96 11.86 3.71 14.25
C LYS A 96 11.67 4.59 13.01
N PHE A 97 10.84 4.16 12.07
CA PHE A 97 10.58 4.88 10.82
C PHE A 97 9.16 5.46 10.73
N GLU A 98 8.40 5.48 11.82
CA GLU A 98 7.00 5.96 11.79
C GLU A 98 6.91 7.46 11.45
N TYR A 99 7.94 8.24 11.78
CA TYR A 99 8.03 9.67 11.48
C TYR A 99 7.82 9.98 9.99
N VAL A 100 8.10 9.03 9.08
CA VAL A 100 7.90 9.23 7.63
C VAL A 100 6.43 9.46 7.25
N ARG A 101 5.48 9.02 8.09
CA ARG A 101 4.05 9.29 7.88
C ARG A 101 3.71 10.78 8.00
N ASN A 102 4.50 11.54 8.74
CA ASN A 102 4.27 12.98 8.92
C ASN A 102 4.55 13.78 7.63
N PHE A 103 5.22 13.19 6.63
CA PHE A 103 5.41 13.83 5.32
C PHE A 103 4.20 13.63 4.39
N GLU A 104 3.19 12.85 4.77
CA GLU A 104 1.94 12.77 4.01
C GLU A 104 1.23 14.13 4.05
N LEU A 105 1.06 14.74 2.87
CA LEU A 105 0.31 15.99 2.76
C LEU A 105 -1.20 15.72 2.83
N ASP A 106 -1.90 16.50 3.64
CA ASP A 106 -3.36 16.52 3.59
C ASP A 106 -3.82 17.17 2.27
N ASP A 107 -4.72 16.46 1.59
CA ASP A 107 -5.26 16.78 0.28
C ASP A 107 -6.79 16.78 0.29
N THR A 108 -7.36 17.14 1.44
CA THR A 108 -8.79 17.28 1.65
C THR A 108 -9.38 18.41 0.81
N CYS A 109 -10.37 18.08 -0.01
CA CYS A 109 -11.10 19.03 -0.85
C CYS A 109 -12.00 19.97 -0.04
N LEU A 110 -12.21 21.19 -0.56
CA LEU A 110 -13.09 22.18 0.07
C LEU A 110 -14.50 21.63 0.32
N ARG A 111 -15.07 21.93 1.49
CA ARG A 111 -16.45 21.56 1.86
C ARG A 111 -17.45 22.34 1.01
N ASN A 112 -18.65 21.77 0.82
CA ASN A 112 -19.76 22.36 0.05
C ASN A 112 -19.41 22.74 -1.41
N CYS A 113 -18.33 22.20 -1.96
CA CYS A 113 -17.95 22.36 -3.36
C CYS A 113 -18.17 21.04 -4.11
N TYR A 114 -18.50 21.13 -5.39
CA TYR A 114 -18.54 19.97 -6.27
C TYR A 114 -17.11 19.52 -6.56
N ILE A 115 -16.90 18.21 -6.48
CA ILE A 115 -15.62 17.59 -6.82
C ILE A 115 -15.81 16.89 -8.16
N VAL A 116 -14.99 17.25 -9.14
CA VAL A 116 -15.01 16.66 -10.47
C VAL A 116 -13.73 15.86 -10.65
N VAL A 117 -13.87 14.56 -10.87
CA VAL A 117 -12.75 13.67 -11.20
C VAL A 117 -12.82 13.37 -12.70
N ARG A 118 -11.84 13.85 -13.47
CA ARG A 118 -11.74 13.56 -14.91
C ARG A 118 -10.66 12.51 -15.14
N LEU A 119 -11.04 11.43 -15.80
CA LEU A 119 -10.16 10.39 -16.33
C LEU A 119 -9.90 10.63 -17.81
N ASP A 120 -8.69 10.30 -18.25
CA ASP A 120 -8.18 10.51 -19.61
C ASP A 120 -7.34 9.30 -20.03
N GLY A 121 -7.61 8.74 -21.22
CA GLY A 121 -6.90 7.58 -21.74
C GLY A 121 -5.44 7.89 -22.08
N ARG A 122 -4.48 7.30 -21.36
CA ARG A 122 -3.07 7.56 -21.61
C ARG A 122 -2.64 6.97 -22.95
N ASN A 123 -2.20 7.83 -23.86
CA ASN A 123 -1.74 7.46 -25.21
C ASN A 123 -2.82 6.66 -25.98
N PHE A 124 -4.09 7.03 -25.84
CA PHE A 124 -5.21 6.29 -26.42
C PHE A 124 -5.20 6.26 -27.96
N HIS A 125 -4.54 7.23 -28.60
CA HIS A 125 -4.32 7.22 -30.04
C HIS A 125 -3.59 5.94 -30.49
N LYS A 126 -2.45 5.62 -29.86
CA LYS A 126 -1.69 4.39 -30.13
C LYS A 126 -2.50 3.13 -29.76
N PHE A 127 -3.27 3.19 -28.67
CA PHE A 127 -4.13 2.09 -28.26
C PHE A 127 -5.18 1.78 -29.33
N SER A 128 -5.82 2.82 -29.88
CA SER A 128 -6.86 2.70 -30.90
C SER A 128 -6.32 2.12 -32.21
N ASP A 129 -5.09 2.48 -32.60
CA ASP A 129 -4.46 1.98 -33.81
C ASP A 129 -4.04 0.51 -33.66
N GLN A 130 -3.48 0.14 -32.51
CA GLN A 130 -3.06 -1.24 -32.21
C GLN A 130 -4.24 -2.20 -32.09
N HIS A 131 -5.40 -1.71 -31.64
CA HIS A 131 -6.63 -2.49 -31.51
C HIS A 131 -7.61 -2.25 -32.67
N ASN A 132 -7.16 -1.69 -33.80
CA ASN A 132 -7.95 -1.53 -35.03
C ASN A 132 -9.35 -0.90 -34.79
N PHE A 133 -9.39 0.22 -34.07
CA PHE A 133 -10.64 0.93 -33.81
C PHE A 133 -11.20 1.54 -35.10
N ILE A 134 -12.53 1.48 -35.24
CA ILE A 134 -13.25 2.11 -36.34
C ILE A 134 -13.15 3.63 -36.20
N LYS A 135 -12.79 4.33 -37.28
CA LYS A 135 -12.73 5.80 -37.33
C LYS A 135 -13.97 6.34 -38.08
N PRO A 136 -14.52 7.50 -37.69
CA PRO A 136 -14.05 8.40 -36.63
C PRO A 136 -14.41 7.94 -35.21
N ASN A 137 -15.48 7.16 -35.05
CA ASN A 137 -15.98 6.67 -33.76
C ASN A 137 -16.18 5.16 -33.80
N ASP A 138 -15.78 4.46 -32.74
CA ASP A 138 -16.01 3.03 -32.56
C ASP A 138 -17.01 2.80 -31.42
N ASP A 139 -18.20 2.30 -31.75
CA ASP A 139 -19.28 2.08 -30.79
C ASP A 139 -18.92 1.02 -29.72
N ARG A 140 -18.05 0.06 -30.06
CA ARG A 140 -17.60 -0.97 -29.11
C ARG A 140 -16.75 -0.34 -28.01
N ALA A 141 -15.83 0.54 -28.40
CA ALA A 141 -14.96 1.24 -27.48
C ALA A 141 -15.76 2.21 -26.59
N LEU A 142 -16.66 2.99 -27.18
CA LEU A 142 -17.53 3.91 -26.44
C LEU A 142 -18.48 3.15 -25.49
N GLY A 143 -19.01 2.01 -25.94
CA GLY A 143 -19.82 1.10 -25.14
C GLY A 143 -19.06 0.55 -23.94
N LEU A 144 -17.81 0.09 -24.14
CA LEU A 144 -16.94 -0.41 -23.09
C LEU A 144 -16.58 0.68 -22.06
N MET A 145 -16.25 1.89 -22.53
CA MET A 145 -15.97 3.03 -21.66
C MET A 145 -17.21 3.41 -20.82
N SER A 146 -18.39 3.41 -21.45
CA SER A 146 -19.66 3.69 -20.77
C SER A 146 -20.03 2.61 -19.74
N ARG A 147 -19.76 1.34 -20.05
CA ARG A 147 -19.95 0.23 -19.09
C ARG A 147 -19.01 0.36 -17.90
N SER A 148 -17.75 0.68 -18.14
CA SER A 148 -16.76 0.93 -17.10
C SER A 148 -17.16 2.10 -16.21
N ALA A 149 -17.64 3.20 -16.80
CA ALA A 149 -18.16 4.34 -16.06
C ALA A 149 -19.38 3.98 -15.19
N ARG A 150 -20.27 3.13 -15.69
CA ARG A 150 -21.42 2.63 -14.92
C ARG A 150 -20.97 1.84 -13.68
N SER A 151 -20.00 0.93 -13.82
CA SER A 151 -19.45 0.18 -12.70
C SER A 151 -18.81 1.08 -11.64
N VAL A 152 -18.21 2.21 -12.04
CA VAL A 152 -17.70 3.22 -11.10
C VAL A 152 -18.83 3.91 -10.34
N MET A 153 -19.93 4.26 -11.02
CA MET A 153 -21.09 4.90 -10.39
C MET A 153 -21.87 3.96 -9.47
N GLU A 154 -21.95 2.67 -9.82
CA GLU A 154 -22.57 1.63 -8.98
C GLU A 154 -21.79 1.41 -7.68
N GLU A 155 -20.46 1.44 -7.74
CA GLU A 155 -19.59 1.27 -6.56
C GLU A 155 -19.50 2.55 -5.70
N LEU A 156 -19.56 3.73 -6.32
CA LEU A 156 -19.43 5.03 -5.66
C LEU A 156 -20.74 5.82 -5.70
N GLU A 157 -21.61 5.57 -4.71
CA GLU A 157 -22.98 6.12 -4.62
C GLU A 157 -23.09 7.66 -4.55
N ASP A 158 -21.99 8.34 -4.21
CA ASP A 158 -21.94 9.80 -4.09
C ASP A 158 -21.74 10.54 -5.42
N ILE A 159 -21.59 9.80 -6.53
CA ILE A 159 -21.51 10.37 -7.87
C ILE A 159 -22.92 10.76 -8.34
N THR A 160 -23.10 12.04 -8.70
CA THR A 160 -24.38 12.58 -9.17
C THR A 160 -24.57 12.39 -10.67
N ILE A 161 -23.50 12.62 -11.43
CA ILE A 161 -23.51 12.52 -12.88
C ILE A 161 -22.12 12.12 -13.36
N ALA A 162 -22.08 11.31 -14.41
CA ALA A 162 -20.88 11.05 -15.19
C ALA A 162 -21.13 11.46 -16.64
N TYR A 163 -20.13 12.07 -17.27
CA TYR A 163 -20.15 12.46 -18.66
C TYR A 163 -18.88 11.96 -19.34
N GLY A 164 -18.99 11.31 -20.49
CA GLY A 164 -17.84 10.82 -21.23
C GLY A 164 -17.91 11.17 -22.71
N GLN A 165 -16.75 11.40 -23.29
CA GLN A 165 -16.57 11.71 -24.70
C GLN A 165 -15.25 11.08 -25.16
N SER A 166 -15.22 10.43 -26.33
CA SER A 166 -14.00 9.81 -26.88
C SER A 166 -13.36 8.84 -25.86
N ASP A 167 -12.24 9.25 -25.27
CA ASP A 167 -11.38 8.52 -24.36
C ASP A 167 -11.34 9.15 -22.95
N GLU A 168 -12.21 10.10 -22.66
CA GLU A 168 -12.32 10.78 -21.37
C GLU A 168 -13.66 10.58 -20.67
N PHE A 169 -13.63 10.59 -19.35
CA PHE A 169 -14.81 10.52 -18.48
C PHE A 169 -14.67 11.46 -17.28
N SER A 170 -15.70 12.26 -17.02
CA SER A 170 -15.80 13.16 -15.88
C SER A 170 -16.89 12.70 -14.92
N PHE A 171 -16.53 12.47 -13.66
CA PHE A 171 -17.41 12.06 -12.58
C PHE A 171 -17.60 13.21 -11.60
N VAL A 172 -18.84 13.59 -11.33
CA VAL A 172 -19.17 14.71 -10.43
C VAL A 172 -19.72 14.16 -9.11
N PHE A 173 -19.00 14.41 -8.03
CA PHE A 173 -19.43 14.05 -6.67
C PHE A 173 -20.31 15.14 -6.07
N LYS A 174 -21.29 14.72 -5.25
CA LYS A 174 -22.16 15.62 -4.50
C LYS A 174 -21.35 16.56 -3.61
N ARG A 175 -21.75 17.82 -3.54
CA ARG A 175 -21.09 18.83 -2.68
C ARG A 175 -21.03 18.45 -1.19
N SER A 176 -21.97 17.61 -0.74
CA SER A 176 -22.11 17.11 0.64
C SER A 176 -21.34 15.82 0.92
N THR A 177 -20.65 15.22 -0.06
CA THR A 177 -19.95 13.94 0.15
C THR A 177 -18.95 14.02 1.30
N THR A 178 -18.90 12.99 2.12
CA THR A 178 -17.88 12.79 3.17
C THR A 178 -16.96 11.62 2.87
N TRP A 179 -17.06 11.06 1.66
CA TRP A 179 -16.33 9.87 1.24
C TRP A 179 -14.81 10.10 1.30
N PHE A 180 -14.08 9.15 1.88
CA PHE A 180 -12.63 9.26 2.20
C PHE A 180 -12.20 10.58 2.86
N LYS A 181 -13.04 11.17 3.72
CA LYS A 181 -12.80 12.51 4.30
C LYS A 181 -12.58 13.60 3.23
N ARG A 182 -13.10 13.39 2.02
CA ARG A 182 -12.92 14.26 0.85
C ARG A 182 -11.48 14.40 0.37
N ARG A 183 -10.61 13.41 0.65
CA ARG A 183 -9.23 13.40 0.13
C ARG A 183 -9.20 13.20 -1.38
N ALA A 184 -8.61 14.16 -2.10
CA ALA A 184 -8.54 14.15 -3.56
C ALA A 184 -7.83 12.90 -4.11
N SER A 185 -6.69 12.53 -3.53
CA SER A 185 -5.91 11.34 -3.89
C SER A 185 -6.75 10.08 -3.85
N LYS A 186 -7.50 9.88 -2.76
CA LYS A 186 -8.34 8.69 -2.60
C LYS A 186 -9.47 8.63 -3.60
N LEU A 187 -10.20 9.74 -3.79
CA LEU A 187 -11.27 9.80 -4.78
C LEU A 187 -10.74 9.50 -6.19
N MET A 188 -9.65 10.15 -6.58
CA MET A 188 -8.99 9.94 -7.87
C MET A 188 -8.53 8.50 -8.07
N THR A 189 -7.78 7.94 -7.11
CA THR A 189 -7.23 6.58 -7.27
C THR A 189 -8.31 5.53 -7.29
N HIS A 190 -9.39 5.69 -6.49
CA HIS A 190 -10.50 4.73 -6.48
C HIS A 190 -11.27 4.76 -7.81
N VAL A 191 -11.56 5.96 -8.33
CA VAL A 191 -12.21 6.11 -9.65
C VAL A 191 -11.33 5.52 -10.75
N ALA A 192 -10.03 5.87 -10.78
CA ALA A 192 -9.10 5.38 -11.79
C ALA A 192 -8.91 3.85 -11.72
N SER A 193 -8.76 3.28 -10.53
CA SER A 193 -8.57 1.84 -10.35
C SER A 193 -9.81 1.04 -10.72
N GLN A 194 -10.99 1.51 -10.31
CA GLN A 194 -12.26 0.86 -10.61
C GLN A 194 -12.58 0.94 -12.11
N PHE A 195 -12.29 2.07 -12.74
CA PHE A 195 -12.45 2.23 -14.18
C PHE A 195 -11.50 1.32 -14.97
N SER A 196 -10.21 1.32 -14.63
CA SER A 196 -9.19 0.53 -15.33
C SER A 196 -9.46 -0.98 -15.21
N SER A 197 -9.83 -1.44 -14.02
CA SER A 197 -10.18 -2.85 -13.79
C SER A 197 -11.44 -3.25 -14.55
N SER A 198 -12.49 -2.43 -14.52
CA SER A 198 -13.72 -2.67 -15.28
C SER A 198 -13.47 -2.70 -16.79
N PHE A 199 -12.61 -1.83 -17.30
CA PHE A 199 -12.28 -1.79 -18.73
C PHE A 199 -11.66 -3.11 -19.21
N VAL A 200 -10.71 -3.66 -18.45
CA VAL A 200 -10.07 -4.94 -18.78
C VAL A 200 -11.05 -6.11 -18.58
N PHE A 201 -11.86 -6.05 -17.51
CA PHE A 201 -12.81 -7.09 -17.17
C PHE A 201 -13.91 -7.27 -18.24
N TYR A 202 -14.50 -6.15 -18.70
CA TYR A 202 -15.57 -6.16 -19.70
C TYR A 202 -15.08 -6.13 -21.15
N TRP A 203 -13.77 -6.10 -21.39
CA TRP A 203 -13.21 -6.04 -22.75
C TRP A 203 -13.78 -7.12 -23.67
N LYS A 204 -13.83 -8.37 -23.18
CA LYS A 204 -14.31 -9.52 -23.95
C LYS A 204 -15.79 -9.39 -24.37
N GLU A 205 -16.62 -8.70 -23.58
CA GLU A 205 -18.04 -8.51 -23.89
C GLU A 205 -18.24 -7.58 -25.11
N TYR A 206 -17.34 -6.63 -25.33
CA TYR A 206 -17.45 -5.63 -26.41
C TYR A 206 -16.57 -5.96 -27.63
N PHE A 207 -15.39 -6.54 -27.41
CA PHE A 207 -14.41 -6.84 -28.45
C PHE A 207 -14.40 -8.32 -28.87
N GLY A 208 -15.20 -9.17 -28.22
CA GLY A 208 -15.39 -10.57 -28.59
C GLY A 208 -14.08 -11.36 -28.59
N GLU A 209 -13.67 -11.85 -29.77
CA GLU A 209 -12.46 -12.65 -29.98
C GLU A 209 -11.18 -11.81 -30.06
N GLN A 210 -11.27 -10.48 -30.15
CA GLN A 210 -10.09 -9.64 -30.25
C GLN A 210 -9.38 -9.56 -28.88
N PRO A 211 -8.15 -10.10 -28.74
CA PRO A 211 -7.44 -10.07 -27.47
C PRO A 211 -6.94 -8.66 -27.17
N LEU A 212 -6.93 -8.33 -25.87
CA LEU A 212 -6.28 -7.12 -25.37
C LEU A 212 -4.77 -7.30 -25.43
N GLN A 213 -4.06 -6.50 -26.22
CA GLN A 213 -2.61 -6.65 -26.42
C GLN A 213 -1.80 -6.22 -25.20
N TYR A 214 -2.24 -5.16 -24.52
CA TYR A 214 -1.61 -4.65 -23.31
C TYR A 214 -2.67 -3.94 -22.45
N PRO A 215 -2.48 -3.91 -21.11
CA PRO A 215 -3.41 -3.22 -20.23
C PRO A 215 -3.38 -1.70 -20.48
N PRO A 216 -4.53 -1.04 -20.67
CA PRO A 216 -4.58 0.40 -20.81
C PRO A 216 -4.25 1.08 -19.48
N SER A 217 -3.88 2.35 -19.56
CA SER A 217 -3.65 3.21 -18.40
C SER A 217 -4.49 4.46 -18.53
N PHE A 218 -5.05 4.93 -17.42
CA PHE A 218 -5.86 6.14 -17.37
C PHE A 218 -5.21 7.14 -16.42
N ASP A 219 -5.06 8.37 -16.88
CA ASP A 219 -4.65 9.49 -16.05
C ASP A 219 -5.87 10.12 -15.40
N GLY A 220 -5.72 10.62 -14.17
CA GLY A 220 -6.80 11.18 -13.37
C GLY A 220 -6.45 12.57 -12.87
N ARG A 221 -7.41 13.49 -12.91
CA ARG A 221 -7.29 14.83 -12.32
C ARG A 221 -8.53 15.19 -11.52
N VAL A 222 -8.32 15.81 -10.36
CA VAL A 222 -9.38 16.31 -9.47
C VAL A 222 -9.47 17.81 -9.60
N THR A 223 -10.67 18.32 -9.88
CA THR A 223 -10.98 19.75 -9.93
C THR A 223 -12.13 20.08 -8.98
N GLU A 224 -12.00 21.19 -8.26
CA GLU A 224 -13.05 21.68 -7.37
C GLU A 224 -13.79 22.84 -8.04
N THR A 225 -15.11 22.71 -8.12
CA THR A 225 -15.97 23.77 -8.66
C THR A 225 -16.83 24.32 -7.54
N ALA A 226 -16.78 25.64 -7.36
CA ALA A 226 -17.59 26.36 -6.38
C ALA A 226 -18.61 27.22 -7.11
N THR A 227 -19.88 27.05 -6.79
CA THR A 227 -20.91 27.95 -7.28
C THR A 227 -20.87 29.22 -6.45
N LYS A 228 -20.60 30.37 -7.08
CA LYS A 228 -20.70 31.67 -6.41
C LYS A 228 -21.93 32.37 -6.98
N GLN A 229 -22.88 32.70 -6.11
CA GLN A 229 -23.91 33.66 -6.49
C GLN A 229 -23.29 35.05 -6.50
N ILE A 230 -23.21 35.65 -7.69
CA ILE A 230 -22.73 37.03 -7.87
C ILE A 230 -23.95 37.88 -8.17
N LYS A 231 -24.28 38.83 -7.30
CA LYS A 231 -25.29 39.84 -7.62
C LYS A 231 -24.70 40.79 -8.67
N ARG A 232 -25.21 40.76 -9.90
CA ARG A 232 -24.96 41.82 -10.87
C ARG A 232 -25.77 43.07 -10.46
N PRO A 233 -25.28 44.30 -10.74
CA PRO A 233 -25.99 45.53 -10.39
C PRO A 233 -27.37 45.67 -11.05
N ASP A 234 -27.59 44.99 -12.18
CA ASP A 234 -28.84 45.02 -12.92
C ASP A 234 -29.48 43.61 -12.92
N GLU A 235 -30.79 43.58 -12.68
CA GLU A 235 -31.62 42.44 -12.25
C GLU A 235 -31.51 41.16 -13.11
N GLU A 236 -30.92 40.12 -12.53
CA GLU A 236 -31.42 38.74 -12.40
C GLU A 236 -30.33 37.93 -11.70
N GLU A 237 -30.69 37.17 -10.66
CA GLU A 237 -29.74 36.30 -9.94
C GLU A 237 -29.23 35.18 -10.87
N THR A 238 -28.23 35.48 -11.69
CA THR A 238 -27.56 34.46 -12.49
C THR A 238 -26.53 33.77 -11.61
N GLU A 239 -26.82 32.51 -11.28
CA GLU A 239 -25.89 31.65 -10.56
C GLU A 239 -24.68 31.35 -11.47
N VAL A 240 -23.57 32.07 -11.25
CA VAL A 240 -22.35 31.88 -12.04
C VAL A 240 -21.48 30.80 -11.38
N THR A 241 -21.33 29.67 -12.07
CA THR A 241 -20.41 28.59 -11.67
C THR A 241 -18.97 29.06 -11.83
N VAL A 242 -18.21 29.17 -10.74
CA VAL A 242 -16.80 29.57 -10.76
C VAL A 242 -15.91 28.36 -10.47
N THR A 243 -15.20 27.89 -11.49
CA THR A 243 -14.17 26.85 -11.31
C THR A 243 -12.96 27.46 -10.63
N ARG A 244 -12.57 26.94 -9.46
CA ARG A 244 -11.42 27.45 -8.71
C ARG A 244 -10.30 26.42 -8.75
N THR A 245 -9.46 26.49 -9.77
CA THR A 245 -8.28 25.62 -9.87
C THR A 245 -7.19 26.12 -8.92
N ARG A 246 -6.99 25.45 -7.78
CA ARG A 246 -5.78 25.69 -6.97
C ARG A 246 -4.58 25.11 -7.72
N LYS A 247 -3.70 25.95 -8.27
CA LYS A 247 -2.35 25.52 -8.62
C LYS A 247 -1.60 25.26 -7.31
N LYS A 248 -1.62 24.02 -6.82
CA LYS A 248 -0.75 23.60 -5.71
C LYS A 248 0.64 23.46 -6.32
N VAL A 249 1.57 24.32 -5.91
CA VAL A 249 2.99 24.12 -6.21
C VAL A 249 3.41 22.89 -5.41
N THR A 250 3.46 21.73 -6.06
CA THR A 250 3.99 20.50 -5.47
C THR A 250 5.49 20.48 -5.70
N SER A 251 6.26 20.59 -4.62
CA SER A 251 7.67 20.21 -4.62
C SER A 251 7.76 18.72 -4.94
N HIS A 252 8.37 18.36 -6.06
CA HIS A 252 8.59 16.97 -6.45
C HIS A 252 9.87 16.36 -5.81
N SER A 253 10.70 17.19 -5.17
CA SER A 253 11.92 16.79 -4.48
C SER A 253 12.03 17.52 -3.14
N CYS A 254 11.21 17.14 -2.16
CA CYS A 254 11.57 17.41 -0.78
C CYS A 254 12.54 16.31 -0.37
N ASP A 255 13.73 16.68 0.11
CA ASP A 255 14.59 15.71 0.78
C ASP A 255 13.87 15.28 2.06
N ILE A 256 13.29 14.08 2.02
CA ILE A 256 12.55 13.49 3.16
C ILE A 256 13.54 13.14 4.28
N ILE A 257 14.79 12.98 3.89
CA ILE A 257 15.93 12.73 4.73
C ILE A 257 16.45 14.12 5.12
N GLY A 258 15.99 14.65 6.25
CA GLY A 258 16.45 15.96 6.72
C GLY A 258 17.97 15.99 6.88
N ASP A 259 18.55 17.20 6.81
CA ASP A 259 20.00 17.43 6.81
C ASP A 259 20.76 16.63 7.90
N GLN A 260 20.13 16.45 9.06
CA GLN A 260 20.67 15.69 10.19
C GLN A 260 21.03 14.23 9.83
N PHE A 261 20.29 13.56 8.95
CA PHE A 261 20.66 12.20 8.53
C PHE A 261 21.91 12.21 7.63
N TRP A 262 22.05 13.21 6.76
CA TRP A 262 23.23 13.33 5.90
C TRP A 262 24.47 13.73 6.71
N GLU A 263 24.30 14.48 7.79
CA GLU A 263 25.36 14.75 8.78
C GLU A 263 25.75 13.48 9.56
N GLU A 264 24.79 12.65 9.95
CA GLU A 264 25.03 11.40 10.71
C GLU A 264 25.55 10.24 9.83
N HIS A 265 25.27 10.28 8.51
CA HIS A 265 25.60 9.24 7.54
C HIS A 265 26.38 9.79 6.33
N ALA A 266 27.40 10.60 6.59
CA ALA A 266 28.27 11.18 5.56
C ALA A 266 29.03 10.12 4.74
N ASP A 267 29.21 8.92 5.31
CA ASP A 267 29.82 7.73 4.69
C ASP A 267 29.04 7.20 3.47
N ILE A 268 27.75 7.52 3.34
CA ILE A 268 26.92 7.15 2.17
C ILE A 268 27.31 7.98 0.93
N LEU A 269 27.80 9.21 1.13
CA LEU A 269 28.13 10.14 0.05
C LEU A 269 29.60 10.04 -0.38
N GLU A 270 30.47 9.45 0.44
CA GLU A 270 31.82 9.08 0.05
C GLU A 270 31.75 7.83 -0.84
N SER A 271 31.41 8.04 -2.12
CA SER A 271 31.57 7.01 -3.13
C SER A 271 33.02 6.50 -3.11
N ASP A 272 33.18 5.18 -3.01
CA ASP A 272 34.43 4.46 -3.23
C ASP A 272 35.25 5.16 -4.32
N GLN A 273 36.42 5.67 -3.95
CA GLN A 273 37.41 6.15 -4.90
C GLN A 273 37.76 4.98 -5.84
N CYS A 274 37.25 5.03 -7.06
CA CYS A 274 37.91 4.42 -8.22
C CYS A 274 38.99 5.39 -8.72
#